data_AF-A0A6I3B4P5-F1
#
_entry.id   AF-A0A6I3B4P5-F1
#
_cell.length_a   1.000
_cell.length_b   1.000
_cell.length_c   1.000
_cell.angle_alpha   90.00
_cell.angle_beta   90.00
_cell.angle_gamma   90.00
#
_symmetry.space_group_name_H-M   'P 1'
#
loop_
_entity.id
_entity.type
_entity.pdbx_description
1 polymer ?
#
loop_
_entity_poly.entity_id
_entity_poly.type
_entity_poly.pdbx_seq_one_letter_code
_entity_poly.pdbx_strand_id
1 'polypeptide(L)'
;MTIMGFSDTLQRRVRLGSWQDQKISTYKKILEALEKHEWDDASALAEYFVDEAGVCWHLYRQWLSDLEGFLRDQGTTQADIDSIYANLKEVTRLPDGSIFDSKAMWDRMNGLIKDVVVASNAHDAEKATALMIEAKEVWRQTHDRDVDATYCFMSETAERYGDDAIPRMYERVLLPLFAWRYEKFDIDKHPWDEGLETLMYVACEAMRGHMVGPERTGDFELEEFPDRFALRFDPCGSGGRTVRGDDIEGTPPRMEAPYNWRASQKESDWNHYKKNVSLYCAHCVILMEHMAIDRFGYPVRVVDPPTYPDTNPDPELRQKCQWLMFKDPTQVPEEFYTRSGRTKPTEFGSKAHGVVDLPDPSTFGMPGTG
;
A
#
# COMPACT_ATOMS: atom_id res chain seq x y z
N MET A 1 28.26 -10.42 1.09
CA MET A 1 27.13 -11.38 0.98
C MET A 1 26.19 -10.78 -0.04
N THR A 2 25.64 -11.57 -0.96
CA THR A 2 24.71 -11.06 -1.98
C THR A 2 23.47 -10.46 -1.32
N ILE A 3 23.11 -9.22 -1.67
CA ILE A 3 21.96 -8.50 -1.08
C ILE A 3 20.62 -8.90 -1.72
N MET A 4 20.66 -9.50 -2.91
CA MET A 4 19.51 -10.00 -3.66
C MET A 4 19.55 -11.53 -3.81
N GLY A 5 18.39 -12.18 -3.87
CA GLY A 5 18.29 -13.62 -4.06
C GLY A 5 16.94 -14.02 -4.64
N PHE A 6 16.75 -15.30 -4.95
CA PHE A 6 15.48 -15.86 -5.39
C PHE A 6 14.74 -16.48 -4.20
N SER A 7 13.45 -16.17 -4.03
CA SER A 7 12.59 -16.81 -3.04
C SER A 7 11.80 -17.92 -3.72
N ASP A 8 11.97 -19.16 -3.24
CA ASP A 8 11.17 -20.29 -3.72
C ASP A 8 9.69 -20.14 -3.35
N THR A 9 9.37 -19.51 -2.22
CA THR A 9 7.98 -19.27 -1.81
C THR A 9 7.27 -18.23 -2.68
N LEU A 10 7.99 -17.18 -3.08
CA LEU A 10 7.44 -16.10 -3.91
C LEU A 10 7.66 -16.32 -5.41
N GLN A 11 8.52 -17.26 -5.81
CA GLN A 11 8.90 -17.56 -7.19
C GLN A 11 9.43 -16.33 -7.96
N ARG A 12 10.15 -15.44 -7.27
CA ARG A 12 10.77 -14.25 -7.86
C ARG A 12 11.95 -13.77 -7.03
N ARG A 13 12.67 -12.77 -7.55
CA ARG A 13 13.74 -12.10 -6.81
C ARG A 13 13.20 -11.32 -5.60
N VAL A 14 13.95 -11.35 -4.52
CA VAL A 14 13.70 -10.64 -3.26
C VAL A 14 14.99 -10.05 -2.71
N ARG A 15 14.88 -9.02 -1.88
CA ARG A 15 16.00 -8.57 -1.05
C ARG A 15 16.24 -9.56 0.10
N LEU A 16 17.46 -10.04 0.25
CA LEU A 16 17.88 -10.91 1.35
C LEU A 16 18.18 -10.08 2.60
N GLY A 17 18.33 -10.75 3.74
CA GLY A 17 18.67 -10.13 5.03
C GLY A 17 17.64 -10.42 6.11
N SER A 18 17.92 -9.99 7.34
CA SER A 18 17.01 -10.13 8.46
C SER A 18 15.79 -9.21 8.31
N TRP A 19 14.72 -9.45 9.06
CA TRP A 19 13.58 -8.53 9.12
C TRP A 19 13.98 -7.11 9.56
N GLN A 20 15.02 -7.00 10.39
CA GLN A 20 15.58 -5.71 10.78
C GLN A 20 16.31 -5.00 9.63
N ASP A 21 16.83 -5.74 8.65
CA ASP A 21 17.34 -5.15 7.41
C ASP A 21 16.20 -4.75 6.46
N GLN A 22 15.12 -5.54 6.42
CA GLN A 22 13.96 -5.27 5.55
C GLN A 22 13.24 -3.95 5.88
N LYS A 23 13.36 -3.45 7.11
CA LYS A 23 12.77 -2.16 7.51
C LYS A 23 13.50 -0.93 6.96
N ILE A 24 14.76 -1.11 6.54
CA ILE A 24 15.55 -0.06 5.88
C ILE A 24 15.11 -0.01 4.42
N SER A 25 14.88 1.19 3.88
CA SER A 25 14.40 1.32 2.50
C SER A 25 15.42 0.84 1.47
N THR A 26 14.92 0.33 0.34
CA THR A 26 15.76 -0.04 -0.82
C THR A 26 16.52 1.20 -1.33
N TYR A 27 15.88 2.37 -1.33
CA TYR A 27 16.53 3.65 -1.63
C TYR A 27 17.79 3.88 -0.79
N LYS A 28 17.70 3.75 0.54
CA LYS A 28 18.83 3.96 1.44
C LYS A 28 19.93 2.93 1.23
N LYS A 29 19.55 1.66 0.97
CA LYS A 29 20.49 0.59 0.61
C LYS A 29 21.25 0.85 -0.69
N ILE A 30 20.59 1.44 -1.69
CA ILE A 30 21.26 1.85 -2.94
C ILE A 30 22.34 2.90 -2.64
N LEU A 31 22.00 3.92 -1.85
CA LEU A 31 22.95 4.98 -1.49
C LEU A 31 24.13 4.44 -0.66
N GLU A 32 23.87 3.55 0.30
CA GLU A 32 24.91 2.88 1.08
C GLU A 32 25.85 2.05 0.19
N ALA A 33 25.32 1.32 -0.79
CA ALA A 33 26.11 0.53 -1.73
C ALA A 33 26.97 1.43 -2.63
N LEU A 34 26.42 2.54 -3.14
CA LEU A 34 27.16 3.53 -3.93
C LEU A 34 28.30 4.18 -3.12
N GLU A 35 28.06 4.55 -1.86
CA GLU A 35 29.09 5.11 -0.97
C GLU A 35 30.23 4.12 -0.72
N LYS A 36 29.92 2.83 -0.60
CA LYS A 36 30.91 1.75 -0.38
C LYS A 36 31.55 1.23 -1.67
N HIS A 37 31.15 1.76 -2.83
CA HIS A 37 31.60 1.32 -4.15
C HIS A 37 31.23 -0.16 -4.43
N GLU A 38 30.09 -0.61 -3.90
CA GLU A 38 29.49 -1.93 -4.14
C GLU A 38 28.59 -1.87 -5.38
N TRP A 39 29.20 -1.70 -6.57
CA TRP A 39 28.50 -1.34 -7.81
C TRP A 39 27.44 -2.34 -8.27
N ASP A 40 27.72 -3.64 -8.18
CA ASP A 40 26.78 -4.70 -8.58
C ASP A 40 25.55 -4.70 -7.67
N ASP A 41 25.75 -4.51 -6.36
CA ASP A 41 24.66 -4.42 -5.39
C ASP A 41 23.83 -3.15 -5.59
N ALA A 42 24.48 -2.00 -5.85
CA ALA A 42 23.79 -0.75 -6.16
C ALA A 42 22.89 -0.88 -7.41
N SER A 43 23.41 -1.48 -8.48
CA SER A 43 22.66 -1.75 -9.72
C SER A 43 21.47 -2.68 -9.48
N ALA A 44 21.69 -3.81 -8.80
CA ALA A 44 20.65 -4.79 -8.54
C ALA A 44 19.52 -4.23 -7.64
N LEU A 45 19.88 -3.43 -6.63
CA LEU A 45 18.90 -2.75 -5.78
C LEU A 45 18.14 -1.65 -6.53
N ALA A 46 18.81 -0.90 -7.41
CA ALA A 46 18.16 0.14 -8.22
C ALA A 46 17.09 -0.46 -9.14
N GLU A 47 17.37 -1.60 -9.78
CA GLU A 47 16.35 -2.33 -10.53
C GLU A 47 15.22 -2.84 -9.64
N TYR A 48 15.54 -3.38 -8.46
CA TYR A 48 14.53 -3.87 -7.53
C TYR A 48 13.64 -2.77 -6.95
N PHE A 49 14.14 -1.53 -6.85
CA PHE A 49 13.32 -0.36 -6.51
C PHE A 49 12.19 -0.15 -7.53
N VAL A 50 12.41 -0.46 -8.81
CA VAL A 50 11.36 -0.44 -9.84
C VAL A 50 10.33 -1.53 -9.61
N ASP A 51 10.75 -2.73 -9.19
CA ASP A 51 9.81 -3.82 -8.87
C ASP A 51 8.87 -3.41 -7.72
N GLU A 52 9.43 -2.85 -6.64
CA GLU A 52 8.66 -2.39 -5.48
C GLU A 52 7.70 -1.27 -5.84
N ALA A 53 8.17 -0.26 -6.59
CA ALA A 53 7.34 0.81 -7.11
C ALA A 53 6.26 0.27 -8.07
N GLY A 54 6.61 -0.74 -8.87
CA GLY A 54 5.75 -1.39 -9.84
C GLY A 54 4.53 -2.01 -9.20
N VAL A 55 4.67 -2.65 -8.03
CA VAL A 55 3.52 -3.20 -7.30
C VAL A 55 2.46 -2.13 -7.05
N CYS A 56 2.84 -0.97 -6.53
CA CYS A 56 1.93 0.15 -6.30
C CYS A 56 1.41 0.71 -7.62
N TRP A 57 2.29 0.90 -8.61
CA TRP A 57 1.89 1.54 -9.86
C TRP A 57 0.88 0.70 -10.64
N HIS A 58 1.07 -0.61 -10.74
CA HIS A 58 0.10 -1.47 -11.44
C HIS A 58 -1.24 -1.54 -10.70
N LEU A 59 -1.21 -1.59 -9.35
CA LEU A 59 -2.40 -1.63 -8.51
C LEU A 59 -3.31 -0.43 -8.73
N TYR A 60 -2.75 0.79 -8.73
CA TYR A 60 -3.57 2.01 -8.87
C TYR A 60 -4.23 2.14 -10.24
N ARG A 61 -3.65 1.59 -11.30
CA ARG A 61 -4.25 1.55 -12.64
C ARG A 61 -5.49 0.69 -12.66
N GLN A 62 -5.42 -0.50 -12.05
CA GLN A 62 -6.58 -1.35 -11.87
C GLN A 62 -7.64 -0.63 -11.01
N TRP A 63 -7.24 -0.11 -9.85
CA TRP A 63 -8.18 0.50 -8.90
C TRP A 63 -8.90 1.70 -9.47
N LEU A 64 -8.21 2.60 -10.19
CA LEU A 64 -8.85 3.75 -10.82
C LEU A 64 -9.94 3.33 -11.82
N SER A 65 -9.65 2.30 -12.63
CA SER A 65 -10.65 1.72 -13.54
C SER A 65 -11.84 1.12 -12.80
N ASP A 66 -11.60 0.40 -11.69
CA ASP A 66 -12.66 -0.25 -10.91
C ASP A 66 -13.51 0.76 -10.13
N LEU A 67 -12.89 1.80 -9.57
CA LEU A 67 -13.57 2.89 -8.86
C LEU A 67 -14.46 3.70 -9.80
N GLU A 68 -13.96 4.06 -10.98
CA GLU A 68 -14.75 4.74 -12.02
C GLU A 68 -15.91 3.84 -12.49
N GLY A 69 -15.61 2.55 -12.74
CA GLY A 69 -16.61 1.56 -13.12
C GLY A 69 -17.73 1.44 -12.07
N PHE A 70 -17.38 1.44 -10.79
CA PHE A 70 -18.37 1.44 -9.70
C PHE A 70 -19.29 2.65 -9.76
N LEU A 71 -18.75 3.87 -9.91
CA LEU A 71 -19.57 5.09 -10.02
C LEU A 71 -20.54 5.02 -11.20
N ARG A 72 -20.07 4.53 -12.36
CA ARG A 72 -20.91 4.35 -13.56
C ARG A 72 -22.04 3.36 -13.31
N ASP A 73 -21.74 2.22 -12.68
CA ASP A 73 -22.74 1.20 -12.35
C ASP A 73 -23.77 1.69 -11.33
N GLN A 74 -23.40 2.64 -10.46
CA GLN A 74 -24.32 3.34 -9.56
C GLN A 74 -25.07 4.52 -10.23
N GLY A 75 -24.88 4.74 -11.54
CA GLY A 75 -25.59 5.75 -12.31
C GLY A 75 -24.95 7.13 -12.38
N THR A 76 -23.68 7.29 -12.00
CA THR A 76 -22.94 8.54 -12.24
C THR A 76 -22.77 8.76 -13.74
N THR A 77 -23.11 9.96 -14.23
CA THR A 77 -23.10 10.26 -15.67
C THR A 77 -21.67 10.44 -16.19
N GLN A 78 -21.45 10.26 -17.50
CA GLN A 78 -20.15 10.56 -18.11
C GLN A 78 -19.72 12.02 -17.86
N ALA A 79 -20.65 12.97 -17.90
CA ALA A 79 -20.35 14.38 -17.65
C ALA A 79 -19.86 14.63 -16.22
N ASP A 80 -20.41 13.91 -15.23
CA ASP A 80 -19.93 13.96 -13.85
C ASP A 80 -18.53 13.34 -13.72
N ILE A 81 -18.28 12.19 -14.35
CA ILE A 81 -16.94 11.57 -14.39
C ILE A 81 -15.92 12.52 -15.01
N ASP A 82 -16.25 13.18 -16.12
CA ASP A 82 -15.37 14.15 -16.78
C ASP A 82 -15.07 15.35 -15.86
N SER A 83 -16.06 15.80 -15.09
CA SER A 83 -15.91 16.86 -14.09
C SER A 83 -14.98 16.44 -12.95
N ILE A 84 -15.10 15.20 -12.44
CA ILE A 84 -14.20 14.64 -11.42
C ILE A 84 -12.76 14.67 -11.94
N TYR A 85 -12.51 14.20 -13.16
CA TYR A 85 -11.18 14.25 -13.76
C TYR A 85 -10.67 15.67 -14.00
N ALA A 86 -11.54 16.61 -14.40
CA ALA A 86 -11.16 18.01 -14.57
C ALA A 86 -10.71 18.62 -13.23
N ASN A 87 -11.45 18.38 -12.16
CA ASN A 87 -11.05 18.81 -10.81
C ASN A 87 -9.75 18.15 -10.37
N LEU A 88 -9.63 16.83 -10.55
CA LEU A 88 -8.44 16.07 -10.18
C LEU A 88 -7.18 16.65 -10.84
N LYS A 89 -7.24 16.94 -12.15
CA LYS A 89 -6.12 17.56 -12.89
C LYS A 89 -5.63 18.88 -12.27
N GLU A 90 -6.53 19.68 -11.70
CA GLU A 90 -6.17 20.95 -11.08
C GLU A 90 -5.58 20.75 -9.68
N VAL A 91 -6.20 19.91 -8.84
CA VAL A 91 -5.76 19.73 -7.44
C VAL A 91 -4.53 18.82 -7.30
N THR A 92 -4.18 18.05 -8.35
CA THR A 92 -3.01 17.16 -8.35
C THR A 92 -1.86 17.62 -9.25
N ARG A 93 -1.79 18.91 -9.59
CA ARG A 93 -0.66 19.48 -10.35
C ARG A 93 0.68 19.15 -9.67
N LEU A 94 1.72 19.03 -10.50
CA LEU A 94 3.09 18.86 -10.00
C LEU A 94 3.59 20.17 -9.37
N PRO A 95 4.65 20.14 -8.56
CA PRO A 95 5.18 21.35 -7.90
C PRO A 95 5.60 22.46 -8.88
N ASP A 96 5.93 22.11 -10.13
CA ASP A 96 6.25 23.06 -11.20
C ASP A 96 5.00 23.61 -11.92
N GLY A 97 3.80 23.23 -11.48
CA GLY A 97 2.51 23.62 -12.04
C GLY A 97 2.05 22.79 -13.24
N SER A 98 2.87 21.85 -13.73
CA SER A 98 2.51 20.99 -14.86
C SER A 98 1.41 19.99 -14.49
N ILE A 99 0.71 19.50 -15.52
CA ILE A 99 -0.35 18.51 -15.35
C ILE A 99 0.30 17.15 -15.10
N PHE A 100 -0.19 16.45 -14.07
CA PHE A 100 0.26 15.11 -13.76
C PHE A 100 -0.12 14.12 -14.88
N ASP A 101 0.87 13.38 -15.36
CA ASP A 101 0.71 12.24 -16.26
C ASP A 101 1.44 11.03 -15.66
N SER A 102 0.66 10.10 -15.09
CA SER A 102 1.17 8.93 -14.39
C SER A 102 2.06 8.05 -15.28
N LYS A 103 1.74 7.91 -16.58
CA LYS A 103 2.52 7.08 -17.49
C LYS A 103 3.84 7.75 -17.85
N ALA A 104 3.81 9.04 -18.16
CA ALA A 104 5.03 9.79 -18.48
C ALA A 104 6.00 9.82 -17.30
N MET A 105 5.50 10.01 -16.07
CA MET A 105 6.33 10.01 -14.88
C MET A 105 6.88 8.61 -14.55
N TRP A 106 6.07 7.56 -14.72
CA TRP A 106 6.54 6.18 -14.60
C TRP A 106 7.67 5.87 -15.59
N ASP A 107 7.52 6.26 -16.85
CA ASP A 107 8.56 6.07 -17.87
C ASP A 107 9.83 6.86 -17.54
N ARG A 108 9.69 8.10 -17.06
CA ARG A 108 10.82 8.91 -16.60
C ARG A 108 11.56 8.24 -15.45
N MET A 109 10.85 7.75 -14.43
CA MET A 109 11.45 7.04 -13.30
C MET A 109 12.24 5.81 -13.78
N ASN A 110 11.64 5.00 -14.66
CA ASN A 110 12.31 3.84 -15.25
C ASN A 110 13.55 4.22 -16.06
N GLY A 111 13.51 5.33 -16.79
CA GLY A 111 14.67 5.89 -17.48
C GLY A 111 15.80 6.27 -16.52
N LEU A 112 15.47 7.00 -15.45
CA LEU A 112 16.43 7.40 -14.43
C LEU A 112 17.08 6.19 -13.74
N ILE A 113 16.31 5.14 -13.43
CA ILE A 113 16.88 3.93 -12.84
C ILE A 113 17.84 3.23 -13.81
N LYS A 114 17.53 3.16 -15.10
CA LYS A 114 18.47 2.64 -16.10
C LYS A 114 19.76 3.46 -16.12
N ASP A 115 19.66 4.78 -16.00
CA ASP A 115 20.82 5.67 -15.95
C ASP A 115 21.62 5.49 -14.64
N VAL A 116 20.96 5.20 -13.50
CA VAL A 116 21.64 4.82 -12.24
C VAL A 116 22.46 3.56 -12.44
N VAL A 117 21.90 2.53 -13.08
CA VAL A 117 22.62 1.27 -13.39
C VAL A 117 23.81 1.55 -14.32
N VAL A 118 23.63 2.36 -15.36
CA VAL A 118 24.72 2.74 -16.28
C VAL A 118 25.84 3.49 -15.53
N ALA A 119 25.50 4.45 -14.68
CA ALA A 119 26.47 5.20 -13.88
C ALA A 119 27.20 4.30 -12.86
N SER A 120 26.48 3.37 -12.23
CA SER A 120 27.03 2.38 -11.31
C SER A 120 28.03 1.47 -12.02
N ASN A 121 27.69 0.96 -13.21
CA ASN A 121 28.59 0.15 -14.04
C ASN A 121 29.82 0.94 -14.54
N ALA A 122 29.73 2.26 -14.64
CA ALA A 122 30.83 3.15 -14.94
C ALA A 122 31.64 3.57 -13.69
N HIS A 123 31.28 3.08 -12.50
CA HIS A 123 31.85 3.43 -11.20
C HIS A 123 31.79 4.93 -10.88
N ASP A 124 30.75 5.62 -11.36
CA ASP A 124 30.51 7.05 -11.13
C ASP A 124 29.48 7.23 -10.00
N ALA A 125 29.95 7.15 -8.75
CA ALA A 125 29.09 7.24 -7.56
C ALA A 125 28.35 8.58 -7.44
N GLU A 126 29.00 9.68 -7.82
CA GLU A 126 28.40 11.03 -7.74
C GLU A 126 27.20 11.11 -8.67
N LYS A 127 27.38 10.72 -9.94
CA LYS A 127 26.30 10.71 -10.92
C LYS A 127 25.20 9.72 -10.56
N ALA A 128 25.55 8.49 -10.16
CA ALA A 128 24.56 7.48 -9.77
C ALA A 128 23.71 7.95 -8.58
N THR A 129 24.33 8.58 -7.58
CA THR A 129 23.64 9.13 -6.41
C THR A 129 22.68 10.26 -6.81
N ALA A 130 23.12 11.20 -7.64
CA ALA A 130 22.29 12.30 -8.10
C ALA A 130 21.06 11.81 -8.88
N LEU A 131 21.25 10.84 -9.77
CA LEU A 131 20.17 10.21 -10.54
C LEU A 131 19.20 9.45 -9.64
N MET A 132 19.68 8.75 -8.60
CA MET A 132 18.82 8.01 -7.69
C MET A 132 17.96 8.94 -6.82
N ILE A 133 18.51 10.07 -6.38
CA ILE A 133 17.76 11.12 -5.67
C ILE A 133 16.62 11.64 -6.56
N GLU A 134 16.91 11.91 -7.84
CA GLU A 134 15.89 12.34 -8.81
C GLU A 134 14.83 11.25 -9.03
N ALA A 135 15.24 10.00 -9.26
CA ALA A 135 14.34 8.87 -9.47
C ALA A 135 13.36 8.68 -8.30
N LYS A 136 13.87 8.81 -7.07
CA LYS A 136 13.05 8.73 -5.84
C LYS A 136 12.00 9.83 -5.79
N GLU A 137 12.34 11.07 -6.14
CA GLU A 137 11.36 12.17 -6.14
C GLU A 137 10.33 12.03 -7.26
N VAL A 138 10.73 11.57 -8.46
CA VAL A 138 9.79 11.25 -9.54
C VAL A 138 8.82 10.16 -9.09
N TRP A 139 9.31 9.10 -8.45
CA TRP A 139 8.45 8.05 -7.93
C TRP A 139 7.50 8.57 -6.85
N ARG A 140 8.02 9.31 -5.85
CA ARG A 140 7.20 9.88 -4.77
C ARG A 140 6.05 10.73 -5.32
N GLN A 141 6.35 11.63 -6.25
CA GLN A 141 5.34 12.47 -6.90
C GLN A 141 4.32 11.62 -7.67
N THR A 142 4.78 10.62 -8.43
CA THR A 142 3.89 9.70 -9.18
C THR A 142 2.93 8.98 -8.23
N HIS A 143 3.50 8.31 -7.23
CA HIS A 143 2.78 7.57 -6.21
C HIS A 143 1.75 8.46 -5.48
N ASP A 144 2.13 9.66 -5.07
CA ASP A 144 1.27 10.52 -4.28
C ASP A 144 0.04 10.99 -5.04
N ARG A 145 0.19 11.31 -6.33
CA ARG A 145 -0.94 11.69 -7.19
C ARG A 145 -1.82 10.50 -7.52
N ASP A 146 -1.25 9.31 -7.66
CA ASP A 146 -2.04 8.09 -7.87
C ASP A 146 -2.89 7.76 -6.63
N VAL A 147 -2.32 7.88 -5.44
CA VAL A 147 -3.08 7.79 -4.18
C VAL A 147 -4.18 8.84 -4.15
N ASP A 148 -3.85 10.11 -4.41
CA ASP A 148 -4.79 11.23 -4.37
C ASP A 148 -5.93 11.03 -5.39
N ALA A 149 -5.63 10.50 -6.58
CA ALA A 149 -6.63 10.12 -7.57
C ALA A 149 -7.59 9.04 -7.05
N THR A 150 -7.07 7.94 -6.49
CA THR A 150 -7.93 6.90 -5.93
C THR A 150 -8.78 7.43 -4.76
N TYR A 151 -8.20 8.27 -3.91
CA TYR A 151 -8.91 8.88 -2.80
C TYR A 151 -10.05 9.79 -3.27
N CYS A 152 -9.82 10.57 -4.33
CA CYS A 152 -10.85 11.41 -4.93
C CYS A 152 -12.09 10.59 -5.31
N PHE A 153 -11.91 9.48 -6.03
CA PHE A 153 -13.02 8.61 -6.42
C PHE A 153 -13.74 7.96 -5.23
N MET A 154 -12.99 7.58 -4.17
CA MET A 154 -13.59 7.08 -2.93
C MET A 154 -14.41 8.17 -2.22
N SER A 155 -13.93 9.41 -2.21
CA SER A 155 -14.63 10.57 -1.68
C SER A 155 -15.90 10.88 -2.47
N GLU A 156 -15.83 10.87 -3.80
CA GLU A 156 -16.99 11.03 -4.69
C GLU A 156 -18.03 9.94 -4.47
N THR A 157 -17.58 8.70 -4.25
CA THR A 157 -18.45 7.57 -3.91
C THR A 157 -19.21 7.84 -2.61
N ALA A 158 -18.50 8.23 -1.54
CA ALA A 158 -19.13 8.56 -0.25
C ALA A 158 -20.07 9.77 -0.34
N GLU A 159 -19.72 10.80 -1.10
CA GLU A 159 -20.54 12.00 -1.26
C GLU A 159 -21.86 11.69 -1.97
N ARG A 160 -21.80 10.94 -3.08
CA ARG A 160 -22.97 10.67 -3.92
C ARG A 160 -23.88 9.60 -3.36
N TYR A 161 -23.30 8.58 -2.72
CA TYR A 161 -24.01 7.35 -2.37
C TYR A 161 -23.94 6.99 -0.89
N GLY A 162 -23.28 7.80 -0.06
CA GLY A 162 -23.16 7.60 1.38
C GLY A 162 -22.04 6.62 1.79
N ASP A 163 -21.70 6.66 3.07
CA ASP A 163 -20.68 5.81 3.70
C ASP A 163 -20.91 4.30 3.50
N ASP A 164 -22.16 3.85 3.36
CA ASP A 164 -22.51 2.45 3.10
C ASP A 164 -22.18 1.99 1.67
N ALA A 165 -21.89 2.91 0.75
CA ALA A 165 -21.36 2.58 -0.57
C ALA A 165 -19.88 2.18 -0.54
N ILE A 166 -19.12 2.58 0.49
CA ILE A 166 -17.68 2.28 0.60
C ILE A 166 -17.38 0.78 0.66
N PRO A 167 -18.01 -0.04 1.53
CA PRO A 167 -17.76 -1.49 1.51
C PRO A 167 -18.19 -2.14 0.19
N ARG A 168 -19.29 -1.70 -0.44
CA ARG A 168 -19.74 -2.22 -1.76
C ARG A 168 -18.75 -1.89 -2.88
N MET A 169 -18.20 -0.68 -2.87
CA MET A 169 -17.15 -0.26 -3.79
C MET A 169 -15.89 -1.10 -3.60
N TYR A 170 -15.48 -1.35 -2.35
CA TYR A 170 -14.32 -2.18 -2.06
C TYR A 170 -14.51 -3.65 -2.40
N GLU A 171 -15.73 -4.20 -2.31
CA GLU A 171 -16.01 -5.55 -2.78
C GLU A 171 -15.62 -5.70 -4.27
N ARG A 172 -15.95 -4.72 -5.12
CA ARG A 172 -15.53 -4.71 -6.52
C ARG A 172 -14.00 -4.61 -6.67
N VAL A 173 -13.39 -3.65 -5.98
CA VAL A 173 -11.97 -3.31 -6.13
C VAL A 173 -11.05 -4.41 -5.59
N LEU A 174 -11.46 -5.09 -4.51
CA LEU A 174 -10.60 -5.99 -3.75
C LEU A 174 -10.81 -7.48 -4.08
N LEU A 175 -11.99 -7.88 -4.57
CA LEU A 175 -12.27 -9.30 -4.82
C LEU A 175 -11.25 -9.97 -5.76
N PRO A 176 -10.84 -9.36 -6.90
CA PRO A 176 -9.81 -9.95 -7.75
C PRO A 176 -8.46 -10.15 -7.03
N LEU A 177 -8.05 -9.14 -6.25
CA LEU A 177 -6.82 -9.18 -5.47
C LEU A 177 -6.88 -10.26 -4.38
N PHE A 178 -7.99 -10.36 -3.67
CA PHE A 178 -8.19 -11.36 -2.63
C PHE A 178 -8.18 -12.78 -3.21
N ALA A 179 -8.93 -13.00 -4.29
CA ALA A 179 -9.01 -14.29 -4.99
C ALA A 179 -7.62 -14.80 -5.39
N TRP A 180 -6.78 -13.94 -5.96
CA TRP A 180 -5.44 -14.32 -6.41
C TRP A 180 -4.41 -14.45 -5.28
N ARG A 181 -4.43 -13.52 -4.32
CA ARG A 181 -3.29 -13.34 -3.40
C ARG A 181 -3.47 -13.98 -2.03
N TYR A 182 -4.70 -14.15 -1.57
CA TYR A 182 -4.97 -14.53 -0.17
C TYR A 182 -5.14 -16.03 0.05
N GLU A 183 -5.30 -16.84 -1.01
CA GLU A 183 -5.37 -18.30 -0.89
C GLU A 183 -4.14 -18.91 -0.19
N LYS A 184 -2.96 -18.32 -0.41
CA LYS A 184 -1.69 -18.72 0.24
C LYS A 184 -1.70 -18.59 1.77
N PHE A 185 -2.68 -17.87 2.33
CA PHE A 185 -2.82 -17.67 3.77
C PHE A 185 -3.86 -18.58 4.42
N ASP A 186 -4.42 -19.52 3.67
CA ASP A 186 -5.33 -20.53 4.17
C ASP A 186 -4.58 -21.71 4.80
N ILE A 187 -4.66 -21.87 6.12
CA ILE A 187 -4.00 -22.96 6.86
C ILE A 187 -4.50 -24.36 6.47
N ASP A 188 -5.66 -24.46 5.81
CA ASP A 188 -6.17 -25.73 5.30
C ASP A 188 -5.46 -26.21 4.03
N LYS A 189 -4.73 -25.31 3.36
CA LYS A 189 -4.06 -25.51 2.06
C LYS A 189 -2.54 -25.35 2.15
N HIS A 190 -2.06 -24.44 2.99
CA HIS A 190 -0.66 -24.07 3.09
C HIS A 190 -0.17 -23.99 4.54
N PRO A 191 1.08 -24.37 4.84
CA PRO A 191 1.70 -24.13 6.13
C PRO A 191 1.74 -22.63 6.48
N TRP A 192 1.39 -22.28 7.72
CA TRP A 192 1.36 -20.87 8.13
C TRP A 192 2.74 -20.21 8.20
N ASP A 193 3.79 -20.95 8.50
CA ASP A 193 5.16 -20.41 8.53
C ASP A 193 5.61 -19.90 7.15
N GLU A 194 5.34 -20.65 6.08
CA GLU A 194 5.56 -20.21 4.69
C GLU A 194 4.65 -19.02 4.32
N GLY A 195 3.39 -19.07 4.77
CA GLY A 195 2.42 -17.99 4.59
C GLY A 195 2.85 -16.70 5.29
N LEU A 196 3.36 -16.79 6.51
CA LEU A 196 3.85 -15.67 7.31
C LEU A 196 5.12 -15.07 6.71
N GLU A 197 6.06 -15.90 6.25
CA GLU A 197 7.24 -15.41 5.55
C GLU A 197 6.85 -14.64 4.27
N THR A 198 5.96 -15.21 3.46
CA THR A 198 5.37 -14.54 2.29
C THR A 198 4.75 -13.21 2.69
N LEU A 199 3.94 -13.22 3.75
CA LEU A 199 3.21 -12.05 4.24
C LEU A 199 4.14 -10.92 4.68
N MET A 200 5.24 -11.27 5.36
CA MET A 200 6.28 -10.34 5.82
C MET A 200 7.01 -9.71 4.64
N TYR A 201 7.52 -10.52 3.69
CA TYR A 201 8.19 -10.01 2.50
C TYR A 201 7.32 -9.02 1.74
N VAL A 202 6.10 -9.43 1.41
CA VAL A 202 5.23 -8.58 0.58
C VAL A 202 4.71 -7.36 1.34
N ALA A 203 4.66 -7.39 2.68
CA ALA A 203 4.35 -6.20 3.48
C ALA A 203 5.51 -5.21 3.48
N CYS A 204 6.74 -5.68 3.71
CA CYS A 204 7.92 -4.83 3.70
C CYS A 204 8.14 -4.20 2.31
N GLU A 205 8.05 -4.98 1.23
CA GLU A 205 8.16 -4.48 -0.15
C GLU A 205 7.09 -3.45 -0.48
N ALA A 206 5.81 -3.74 -0.18
CA ALA A 206 4.72 -2.82 -0.46
C ALA A 206 4.93 -1.49 0.28
N MET A 207 5.35 -1.53 1.55
CA MET A 207 5.55 -0.31 2.33
C MET A 207 6.77 0.49 1.87
N ARG A 208 7.84 -0.16 1.40
CA ARG A 208 8.95 0.52 0.72
C ARG A 208 8.47 1.19 -0.57
N GLY A 209 7.69 0.48 -1.39
CA GLY A 209 7.08 1.02 -2.61
C GLY A 209 6.12 2.20 -2.34
N HIS A 210 5.39 2.19 -1.22
CA HIS A 210 4.54 3.30 -0.78
C HIS A 210 5.33 4.50 -0.21
N MET A 211 6.66 4.41 -0.13
CA MET A 211 7.54 5.48 0.36
C MET A 211 7.12 5.94 1.76
N VAL A 212 6.88 5.00 2.68
CA VAL A 212 6.56 5.32 4.09
C VAL A 212 7.71 6.07 4.78
N GLY A 213 7.39 6.71 5.91
CA GLY A 213 8.36 7.47 6.71
C GLY A 213 8.37 8.98 6.39
N PRO A 214 8.92 9.82 7.27
CA PRO A 214 8.78 11.28 7.17
C PRO A 214 9.53 11.86 5.97
N GLU A 215 10.70 11.32 5.61
CA GLU A 215 11.47 11.72 4.42
C GLU A 215 10.95 11.05 3.14
N ARG A 216 9.89 10.24 3.26
CA ARG A 216 9.28 9.48 2.17
C ARG A 216 10.31 8.65 1.41
N THR A 217 11.16 7.94 2.15
CA THR A 217 12.21 7.06 1.60
C THR A 217 11.79 5.59 1.59
N GLY A 218 10.76 5.21 2.34
CA GLY A 218 10.31 3.82 2.49
C GLY A 218 10.80 3.14 3.77
N ASP A 219 11.42 3.88 4.69
CA ASP A 219 11.89 3.35 5.97
C ASP A 219 10.73 3.25 6.97
N PHE A 220 10.69 2.17 7.75
CA PHE A 220 9.63 1.94 8.73
C PHE A 220 10.14 1.30 10.02
N GLU A 221 9.27 1.31 11.03
CA GLU A 221 9.52 0.62 12.29
C GLU A 221 9.09 -0.84 12.18
N LEU A 222 9.96 -1.75 12.63
CA LEU A 222 9.64 -3.17 12.75
C LEU A 222 10.10 -3.66 14.12
N GLU A 223 9.14 -4.17 14.88
CA GLU A 223 9.35 -4.79 16.18
C GLU A 223 8.89 -6.26 16.12
N GLU A 224 9.73 -7.16 16.62
CA GLU A 224 9.42 -8.58 16.70
C GLU A 224 9.12 -8.97 18.15
N PHE A 225 7.92 -9.48 18.37
CA PHE A 225 7.47 -10.02 19.65
C PHE A 225 7.48 -11.57 19.61
N PRO A 226 7.36 -12.24 20.77
CA PRO A 226 7.25 -13.69 20.81
C PRO A 226 6.09 -14.25 19.98
N ASP A 227 4.97 -13.54 19.90
CA ASP A 227 3.72 -13.98 19.28
C ASP A 227 3.39 -13.28 17.96
N ARG A 228 4.06 -12.17 17.61
CA ARG A 228 3.73 -11.37 16.42
C ARG A 228 4.87 -10.48 15.94
N PHE A 229 4.75 -9.99 14.70
CA PHE A 229 5.50 -8.84 14.20
C PHE A 229 4.61 -7.60 14.25
N ALA A 230 5.18 -6.44 14.58
CA ALA A 230 4.52 -5.14 14.51
C ALA A 230 5.30 -4.24 13.55
N LEU A 231 4.64 -3.81 12.47
CA LEU A 231 5.16 -2.81 11.54
C LEU A 231 4.41 -1.50 11.77
N ARG A 232 5.14 -0.39 11.90
CA ARG A 232 4.54 0.95 12.08
C ARG A 232 5.08 1.93 11.04
N PHE A 233 4.19 2.77 10.52
CA PHE A 233 4.46 3.67 9.41
C PHE A 233 4.06 5.10 9.79
N ASP A 234 5.02 6.02 9.72
CA ASP A 234 4.84 7.40 10.16
C ASP A 234 5.43 8.43 9.16
N PRO A 235 4.60 9.04 8.30
CA PRO A 235 3.27 8.57 7.94
C PRO A 235 3.32 7.27 7.12
N CYS A 236 2.20 6.56 7.08
CA CYS A 236 1.95 5.69 5.92
C CYS A 236 1.85 6.58 4.68
N GLY A 237 2.69 6.34 3.66
CA GLY A 237 2.81 7.21 2.48
C GLY A 237 1.54 7.32 1.61
N SER A 238 0.49 6.55 1.94
CA SER A 238 -0.85 6.70 1.39
C SER A 238 -1.79 7.35 2.41
N GLY A 239 -2.59 6.56 3.14
CA GLY A 239 -3.65 7.08 4.01
C GLY A 239 -3.16 7.96 5.17
N GLY A 240 -1.97 7.71 5.72
CA GLY A 240 -1.35 8.57 6.74
C GLY A 240 -1.01 9.95 6.19
N ARG A 241 -0.38 9.98 5.01
CA ARG A 241 -0.12 11.23 4.25
C ARG A 241 -1.42 11.95 3.90
N THR A 242 -2.48 11.22 3.59
CA THR A 242 -3.77 11.82 3.27
C THR A 242 -4.39 12.57 4.46
N VAL A 243 -4.34 11.98 5.66
CA VAL A 243 -4.94 12.59 6.87
C VAL A 243 -4.09 13.67 7.52
N ARG A 244 -2.77 13.62 7.30
CA ARG A 244 -1.82 14.60 7.87
C ARG A 244 -1.51 15.76 6.92
N GLY A 245 -1.55 15.51 5.62
CA GLY A 245 -0.90 16.37 4.64
C GLY A 245 0.51 15.86 4.29
N ASP A 246 1.18 16.60 3.41
CA ASP A 246 2.53 16.30 2.96
C ASP A 246 3.43 17.52 3.18
N ASP A 247 4.30 17.44 4.20
CA ASP A 247 5.23 18.49 4.58
C ASP A 247 6.30 18.73 3.49
N ILE A 248 6.64 17.72 2.69
CA ILE A 248 7.68 17.83 1.64
C ILE A 248 7.21 18.76 0.53
N GLU A 249 5.94 18.66 0.12
CA GLU A 249 5.35 19.52 -0.90
C GLU A 249 4.55 20.69 -0.31
N GLY A 250 4.41 20.75 1.01
CA GLY A 250 3.62 21.78 1.69
C GLY A 250 2.13 21.70 1.37
N THR A 251 1.58 20.50 1.17
CA THR A 251 0.14 20.31 0.87
C THR A 251 -0.63 19.91 2.13
N PRO A 252 -1.85 20.45 2.33
CA PRO A 252 -2.63 20.18 3.54
C PRO A 252 -3.21 18.75 3.54
N PRO A 253 -3.80 18.30 4.66
CA PRO A 253 -4.67 17.13 4.67
C PRO A 253 -5.69 17.19 3.52
N ARG A 254 -6.03 16.04 2.94
CA ARG A 254 -6.93 16.00 1.77
C ARG A 254 -8.38 16.29 2.13
N MET A 255 -8.67 16.41 3.42
CA MET A 255 -9.94 16.87 3.96
C MET A 255 -10.07 18.40 3.94
N GLU A 256 -8.99 19.12 3.65
CA GLU A 256 -8.94 20.57 3.58
C GLU A 256 -8.82 21.07 2.14
N ALA A 257 -9.02 22.37 1.93
CA ALA A 257 -8.85 22.98 0.61
C ALA A 257 -7.40 22.84 0.11
N PRO A 258 -7.17 22.62 -1.19
CA PRO A 258 -8.15 22.67 -2.29
C PRO A 258 -8.93 21.37 -2.51
N TYR A 259 -8.56 20.27 -1.84
CA TYR A 259 -9.11 18.93 -2.10
C TYR A 259 -10.55 18.78 -1.59
N ASN A 260 -10.80 19.14 -0.32
CA ASN A 260 -12.10 19.02 0.36
C ASN A 260 -12.72 17.61 0.26
N TRP A 261 -11.88 16.56 0.28
CA TRP A 261 -12.32 15.18 0.23
C TRP A 261 -12.80 14.69 1.59
N ARG A 262 -13.55 13.58 1.59
CA ARG A 262 -14.22 13.07 2.78
C ARG A 262 -13.35 12.05 3.53
N ALA A 263 -13.53 12.00 4.84
CA ALA A 263 -13.21 10.83 5.67
C ALA A 263 -14.52 10.16 6.10
N SER A 264 -14.46 8.97 6.72
CA SER A 264 -15.67 8.31 7.23
C SER A 264 -16.46 9.22 8.17
N GLN A 265 -17.79 9.29 7.98
CA GLN A 265 -18.69 10.13 8.78
C GLN A 265 -19.48 9.32 9.80
N LYS A 266 -19.72 8.04 9.52
CA LYS A 266 -20.47 7.10 10.36
C LYS A 266 -19.54 6.03 10.94
N GLU A 267 -19.85 5.62 12.15
CA GLU A 267 -19.23 4.43 12.75
C GLU A 267 -19.79 3.20 12.05
N SER A 268 -18.91 2.31 11.62
CA SER A 268 -19.26 1.07 10.93
C SER A 268 -18.15 0.05 11.14
N ASP A 269 -18.43 -1.22 10.85
CA ASP A 269 -17.45 -2.29 11.01
C ASP A 269 -16.17 -2.04 10.19
N TRP A 270 -16.30 -1.57 8.94
CA TRP A 270 -15.19 -1.33 8.01
C TRP A 270 -14.26 -0.17 8.40
N ASN A 271 -14.60 0.58 9.46
CA ASN A 271 -13.75 1.62 10.03
C ASN A 271 -13.51 1.41 11.53
N HIS A 272 -13.63 0.18 12.03
CA HIS A 272 -13.48 -0.18 13.45
C HIS A 272 -14.42 0.60 14.37
N TYR A 273 -15.61 0.95 13.88
CA TYR A 273 -16.57 1.81 14.54
C TYR A 273 -15.98 3.16 14.95
N LYS A 274 -15.08 3.72 14.11
CA LYS A 274 -14.49 5.04 14.31
C LYS A 274 -14.87 5.97 13.16
N LYS A 275 -15.23 7.21 13.52
CA LYS A 275 -15.36 8.30 12.56
C LYS A 275 -13.98 8.80 12.12
N ASN A 276 -13.97 9.51 11.00
CA ASN A 276 -12.81 10.16 10.40
C ASN A 276 -11.67 9.22 10.00
N VAL A 277 -11.95 7.93 9.84
CA VAL A 277 -10.99 7.02 9.20
C VAL A 277 -10.90 7.40 7.73
N SER A 278 -9.67 7.47 7.21
CA SER A 278 -9.42 7.73 5.79
C SER A 278 -10.16 6.69 4.93
N LEU A 279 -10.85 7.16 3.88
CA LEU A 279 -11.62 6.27 3.01
C LEU A 279 -10.70 5.29 2.27
N TYR A 280 -9.46 5.68 1.98
CA TYR A 280 -8.43 4.78 1.49
C TYR A 280 -8.06 3.75 2.55
N CYS A 281 -7.84 4.13 3.81
CA CYS A 281 -7.47 3.20 4.88
C CYS A 281 -8.48 2.07 5.10
N ALA A 282 -9.76 2.27 4.77
CA ALA A 282 -10.78 1.24 4.87
C ALA A 282 -10.45 -0.03 4.06
N HIS A 283 -9.69 0.07 2.96
CA HIS A 283 -9.25 -1.10 2.20
C HIS A 283 -8.40 -2.05 3.06
N CYS A 284 -7.58 -1.53 3.99
CA CYS A 284 -6.78 -2.35 4.88
C CYS A 284 -7.67 -3.17 5.81
N VAL A 285 -8.69 -2.53 6.40
CA VAL A 285 -9.63 -3.20 7.31
C VAL A 285 -10.43 -4.27 6.55
N ILE A 286 -10.98 -3.92 5.40
CA ILE A 286 -11.82 -4.82 4.62
C ILE A 286 -10.99 -6.00 4.08
N LEU A 287 -9.85 -5.74 3.43
CA LEU A 287 -9.04 -6.77 2.80
C LEU A 287 -8.36 -7.68 3.82
N MET A 288 -7.74 -7.09 4.84
CA MET A 288 -6.78 -7.81 5.70
C MET A 288 -7.44 -8.40 6.94
N GLU A 289 -8.58 -7.83 7.37
CA GLU A 289 -9.36 -8.33 8.49
C GLU A 289 -10.68 -8.93 8.02
N HIS A 290 -11.59 -8.17 7.40
CA HIS A 290 -12.95 -8.67 7.15
C HIS A 290 -12.97 -9.87 6.20
N MET A 291 -12.47 -9.71 4.97
CA MET A 291 -12.45 -10.78 3.98
C MET A 291 -11.66 -12.00 4.48
N ALA A 292 -10.57 -11.76 5.22
CA ALA A 292 -9.74 -12.82 5.81
C ALA A 292 -10.47 -13.57 6.93
N ILE A 293 -11.09 -12.87 7.89
CA ILE A 293 -11.85 -13.48 8.99
C ILE A 293 -13.05 -14.25 8.44
N ASP A 294 -13.78 -13.64 7.50
CA ASP A 294 -14.98 -14.24 6.93
C ASP A 294 -14.62 -15.51 6.12
N ARG A 295 -13.39 -15.59 5.57
CA ARG A 295 -12.90 -16.72 4.77
C ARG A 295 -12.17 -17.81 5.56
N PHE A 296 -11.35 -17.43 6.53
CA PHE A 296 -10.37 -18.30 7.20
C PHE A 296 -10.57 -18.37 8.73
N GLY A 297 -11.42 -17.51 9.29
CA GLY A 297 -11.62 -17.41 10.73
C GLY A 297 -10.58 -16.57 11.48
N TYR A 298 -9.66 -15.92 10.78
CA TYR A 298 -8.66 -15.03 11.38
C TYR A 298 -8.27 -13.88 10.43
N PRO A 299 -7.87 -12.72 10.97
CA PRO A 299 -7.27 -11.68 10.14
C PRO A 299 -5.88 -12.11 9.70
N VAL A 300 -5.54 -11.86 8.44
CA VAL A 300 -4.17 -12.08 7.94
C VAL A 300 -3.25 -10.98 8.45
N ARG A 301 -3.77 -9.75 8.58
CA ARG A 301 -3.12 -8.66 9.31
C ARG A 301 -4.15 -7.93 10.16
N VAL A 302 -3.80 -7.65 11.40
CA VAL A 302 -4.55 -6.71 12.23
C VAL A 302 -4.03 -5.30 11.93
N VAL A 303 -4.90 -4.36 11.62
CA VAL A 303 -4.51 -3.03 11.13
C VAL A 303 -5.01 -1.93 12.06
N ASP A 304 -4.21 -0.90 12.31
CA ASP A 304 -4.63 0.29 13.03
C ASP A 304 -4.45 1.50 12.11
N PRO A 305 -5.50 1.91 11.39
CA PRO A 305 -5.40 3.05 10.50
C PRO A 305 -5.41 4.37 11.29
N PRO A 306 -4.74 5.42 10.79
CA PRO A 306 -4.84 6.75 11.38
C PRO A 306 -6.21 7.39 11.08
N THR A 307 -6.60 8.33 11.94
CA THR A 307 -7.84 9.12 11.82
C THR A 307 -7.55 10.59 11.61
N TYR A 308 -8.44 11.27 10.88
CA TYR A 308 -8.37 12.71 10.70
C TYR A 308 -9.09 13.47 11.84
N PRO A 309 -8.57 14.63 12.27
CA PRO A 309 -7.28 15.21 11.89
C PRO A 309 -6.10 14.55 12.64
N ASP A 310 -4.94 14.48 12.00
CA ASP A 310 -3.67 14.10 12.64
C ASP A 310 -2.82 15.35 12.87
N THR A 311 -3.10 16.08 13.95
CA THR A 311 -2.56 17.42 14.23
C THR A 311 -1.48 17.46 15.30
N ASN A 312 -1.04 16.31 15.83
CA ASN A 312 -0.05 16.32 16.91
C ASN A 312 1.33 16.73 16.36
N PRO A 313 1.94 17.84 16.84
CA PRO A 313 3.24 18.26 16.33
C PRO A 313 4.37 17.34 16.81
N ASP A 314 4.20 16.64 17.94
CA ASP A 314 5.21 15.75 18.50
C ASP A 314 5.26 14.40 17.73
N PRO A 315 6.37 14.09 17.03
CA PRO A 315 6.51 12.85 16.27
C PRO A 315 6.27 11.57 17.07
N GLU A 316 6.59 11.57 18.38
CA GLU A 316 6.39 10.40 19.23
C GLU A 316 4.91 10.17 19.59
N LEU A 317 4.09 11.22 19.47
CA LEU A 317 2.67 11.19 19.79
C LEU A 317 1.78 11.31 18.54
N ARG A 318 2.37 11.41 17.34
CA ARG A 318 1.65 11.39 16.07
C ARG A 318 1.00 10.03 15.84
N GLN A 319 -0.12 10.04 15.14
CA GLN A 319 -0.77 8.79 14.75
C GLN A 319 0.11 8.04 13.74
N LYS A 320 0.43 6.79 14.05
CA LYS A 320 1.12 5.87 13.14
C LYS A 320 0.11 4.87 12.60
N CYS A 321 0.21 4.55 11.32
CA CYS A 321 -0.46 3.36 10.81
C CYS A 321 0.30 2.13 11.32
N GLN A 322 -0.39 1.12 11.82
CA GLN A 322 0.25 -0.09 12.34
C GLN A 322 -0.36 -1.35 11.73
N TRP A 323 0.49 -2.33 11.41
CA TRP A 323 0.09 -3.69 11.07
C TRP A 323 0.69 -4.67 12.06
N LEU A 324 -0.13 -5.59 12.57
CA LEU A 324 0.31 -6.74 13.35
C LEU A 324 0.11 -8.02 12.54
N MET A 325 1.18 -8.82 12.42
CA MET A 325 1.12 -10.16 11.86
C MET A 325 1.43 -11.18 12.94
N PHE A 326 0.44 -11.96 13.33
CA PHE A 326 0.61 -12.99 14.35
C PHE A 326 1.37 -14.19 13.80
N LYS A 327 2.28 -14.73 14.62
CA LYS A 327 3.07 -15.93 14.29
C LYS A 327 2.23 -17.19 14.32
N ASP A 328 1.10 -17.16 15.01
CA ASP A 328 0.02 -18.15 14.93
C ASP A 328 -1.29 -17.40 14.68
N PRO A 329 -1.96 -17.61 13.53
CA PRO A 329 -3.13 -16.84 13.14
C PRO A 329 -4.37 -17.22 13.95
N THR A 330 -4.37 -18.38 14.61
CA THR A 330 -5.46 -18.84 15.48
C THR A 330 -5.41 -18.20 16.86
N GLN A 331 -4.26 -17.62 17.22
CA GLN A 331 -3.99 -17.01 18.51
C GLN A 331 -4.25 -15.50 18.56
N VAL A 332 -4.79 -14.92 17.47
CA VAL A 332 -5.22 -13.51 17.45
C VAL A 332 -6.22 -13.24 18.59
N PRO A 333 -5.99 -12.24 19.45
CA PRO A 333 -6.91 -11.89 20.55
C PRO A 333 -8.34 -11.56 20.09
N GLU A 334 -9.33 -11.91 20.92
CA GLU A 334 -10.77 -11.72 20.62
C GLU A 334 -11.15 -10.26 20.35
N GLU A 335 -10.48 -9.32 21.01
CA GLU A 335 -10.68 -7.87 20.82
C GLU A 335 -10.53 -7.42 19.36
N PHE A 336 -9.66 -8.07 18.58
CA PHE A 336 -9.45 -7.75 17.16
C PHE A 336 -10.58 -8.24 16.26
N TYR A 337 -11.36 -9.23 16.71
CA TYR A 337 -12.58 -9.65 16.02
C TYR A 337 -13.73 -8.70 16.36
N THR A 338 -13.92 -8.44 17.66
CA THR A 338 -15.04 -7.61 18.15
C THR A 338 -14.98 -6.19 17.59
N ARG A 339 -13.79 -5.57 17.54
CA ARG A 339 -13.64 -4.21 16.99
C ARG A 339 -13.98 -4.11 15.50
N SER A 340 -13.88 -5.23 14.78
CA SER A 340 -14.20 -5.33 13.36
C SER A 340 -15.60 -5.90 13.14
N GLY A 341 -16.42 -6.00 14.19
CA GLY A 341 -17.81 -6.48 14.12
C GLY A 341 -17.95 -8.00 13.91
N ARG A 342 -16.87 -8.76 14.12
CA ARG A 342 -16.84 -10.23 13.99
C ARG A 342 -16.78 -10.90 15.37
N THR A 343 -17.10 -12.18 15.40
CA THR A 343 -16.89 -13.05 16.57
C THR A 343 -15.73 -14.00 16.27
N LYS A 344 -14.82 -14.20 17.23
CA LYS A 344 -13.73 -15.16 17.07
C LYS A 344 -14.32 -16.58 16.96
N PRO A 345 -14.01 -17.34 15.89
CA PRO A 345 -14.54 -18.69 15.75
C PRO A 345 -13.80 -19.66 16.66
N THR A 346 -14.37 -20.86 16.81
CA THR A 346 -13.76 -21.97 17.54
C THR A 346 -12.98 -22.93 16.64
N GLU A 347 -13.20 -22.84 15.33
CA GLU A 347 -12.51 -23.58 14.28
C GLU A 347 -11.97 -22.57 13.25
N PHE A 348 -10.87 -22.92 12.57
CA PHE A 348 -10.16 -22.02 11.64
C PHE A 348 -9.85 -22.75 10.34
N GLY A 349 -9.54 -21.98 9.29
CA GLY A 349 -9.28 -22.48 7.95
C GLY A 349 -10.52 -22.46 7.06
N SER A 350 -10.31 -22.48 5.75
CA SER A 350 -11.40 -22.39 4.76
C SER A 350 -12.50 -23.45 4.91
N LYS A 351 -12.14 -24.67 5.31
CA LYS A 351 -13.08 -25.81 5.38
C LYS A 351 -14.08 -25.63 6.51
N ALA A 352 -13.63 -25.11 7.67
CA ALA A 352 -14.50 -24.85 8.82
C ALA A 352 -15.56 -23.78 8.53
N HIS A 353 -15.27 -22.86 7.61
CA HIS A 353 -16.16 -21.76 7.24
C HIS A 353 -17.07 -22.09 6.04
N GLY A 354 -17.03 -23.33 5.53
CA GLY A 354 -17.93 -23.81 4.48
C GLY A 354 -17.85 -23.03 3.16
N VAL A 355 -16.75 -22.31 2.92
CA VAL A 355 -16.64 -21.41 1.78
C VAL A 355 -16.11 -22.16 0.57
N VAL A 356 -16.76 -21.94 -0.58
CA VAL A 356 -16.37 -22.48 -1.89
C VAL A 356 -14.99 -21.95 -2.29
N ASP A 357 -14.27 -22.69 -3.14
CA ASP A 357 -13.02 -22.22 -3.70
C ASP A 357 -13.19 -20.86 -4.42
N LEU A 358 -12.18 -20.02 -4.27
CA LEU A 358 -12.15 -18.70 -4.91
C LEU A 358 -12.12 -18.87 -6.43
N PRO A 359 -12.68 -17.92 -7.21
CA PRO A 359 -12.64 -17.99 -8.67
C PRO A 359 -11.20 -18.07 -9.17
N ASP A 360 -10.97 -18.84 -10.24
CA ASP A 360 -9.64 -18.98 -10.84
C ASP A 360 -9.05 -17.59 -11.14
N PRO A 361 -7.89 -17.23 -10.57
CA PRO A 361 -7.30 -15.93 -10.75
C PRO A 361 -7.05 -15.52 -12.21
N SER A 362 -6.86 -16.50 -13.11
CA SER A 362 -6.69 -16.26 -14.54
C SER A 362 -7.95 -15.69 -15.22
N THR A 363 -9.10 -15.75 -14.55
CA THR A 363 -10.34 -15.09 -14.99
C THR A 363 -10.32 -13.58 -14.76
N PHE A 364 -9.43 -13.07 -13.91
CA PHE A 364 -9.23 -11.64 -13.68
C PHE A 364 -7.98 -11.19 -14.44
N GLY A 365 -8.11 -10.23 -15.36
CA GLY A 365 -6.97 -9.64 -16.08
C GLY A 365 -6.10 -8.76 -15.18
N MET A 366 -5.39 -9.35 -14.22
CA MET A 366 -4.63 -8.63 -13.20
C MET A 366 -3.27 -8.18 -13.76
N PRO A 367 -2.87 -6.91 -13.53
CA PRO A 367 -1.54 -6.43 -13.87
C PRO A 367 -0.49 -6.89 -12.84
N GLY A 368 0.71 -7.26 -13.31
CA GLY A 368 1.86 -7.62 -12.44
C GLY A 368 2.18 -9.11 -12.31
N THR A 369 1.73 -9.95 -13.24
CA THR A 369 2.09 -11.37 -13.36
C THR A 369 3.44 -11.61 -14.06
N GLY A 370 4.27 -10.57 -14.19
CA GLY A 370 5.58 -10.59 -14.84
C GLY A 370 6.72 -10.43 -13.84
#